data_AF-L8LL33-F1
#
_entry.id   AF-L8LL33-F1
#
_cell.length_a   1.000
_cell.length_b   1.000
_cell.length_c   1.000
_cell.angle_alpha   90.00
_cell.angle_beta   90.00
_cell.angle_gamma   90.00
#
_symmetry.space_group_name_H-M   'P 1'
#
loop_
_entity.id
_entity.type
_entity.pdbx_description
1 polymer ?
#
loop_
_entity_poly.entity_id
_entity_poly.type
_entity_poly.pdbx_seq_one_letter_code
_entity_poly.pdbx_strand_id
1 'polypeptide(L)' 'MTNIEYLVCIENIFSFNEQPYHEIIQLYRCDFLDPQFYQREQIEFYEKKRQKIALWVDVNQCLSGELLVVPQEFLKYL' A
#
# COMPACT_ATOMS: atom_id res chain seq x y z
N MET A 1 -13.28 2.58 -7.77
CA MET A 1 -11.99 3.04 -8.32
C MET A 1 -12.21 3.36 -9.79
N THR A 2 -11.48 4.33 -10.33
CA THR A 2 -11.45 4.68 -11.77
C THR A 2 -9.99 4.75 -12.23
N ASN A 3 -9.75 4.91 -13.53
CA ASN A 3 -8.40 5.01 -14.13
C ASN A 3 -7.46 3.87 -13.68
N ILE A 4 -7.96 2.64 -13.72
CA ILE A 4 -7.24 1.48 -13.22
C ILE A 4 -6.17 1.07 -14.24
N GLU A 5 -4.92 1.08 -13.80
CA GLU A 5 -3.75 0.68 -14.56
C GLU A 5 -3.03 -0.44 -13.81
N TYR A 6 -2.79 -1.56 -14.49
CA TYR A 6 -1.94 -2.62 -13.96
C TYR A 6 -0.48 -2.22 -14.12
N LEU A 7 0.29 -2.27 -13.03
CA LEU A 7 1.70 -1.90 -13.02
C LEU A 7 2.60 -3.13 -13.15
N VAL A 8 2.46 -4.10 -12.24
CA VAL A 8 3.37 -5.23 -12.15
C VAL A 8 2.80 -6.37 -11.29
N CYS A 9 3.38 -7.57 -11.45
CA CYS A 9 3.24 -8.68 -10.53
C CYS A 9 4.53 -8.79 -9.70
N ILE A 10 4.42 -8.74 -8.38
CA ILE A 10 5.55 -8.87 -7.46
C ILE A 10 5.42 -10.20 -6.73
N GLU A 11 6.44 -11.03 -6.85
CA GLU A 11 6.63 -12.20 -5.98
C GLU A 11 7.42 -11.74 -4.75
N ASN A 12 6.81 -11.83 -3.57
CA ASN A 12 7.36 -11.37 -2.30
C ASN A 12 7.53 -12.55 -1.34
N ILE A 13 8.78 -12.92 -1.05
CA ILE A 13 9.15 -13.97 -0.10
C ILE A 13 9.86 -13.32 1.08
N PHE A 14 9.29 -13.43 2.27
CA PHE A 14 9.81 -12.76 3.47
C PHE A 14 9.56 -13.58 4.73
N SER A 15 10.23 -13.21 5.83
CA SER A 15 10.03 -13.83 7.13
C SER A 15 9.40 -12.85 8.10
N PHE A 16 8.38 -13.30 8.84
CA PHE A 16 7.76 -12.53 9.91
C PHE A 16 7.56 -13.42 11.13
N ASN A 17 8.02 -12.98 12.30
CA ASN A 17 8.05 -13.80 13.53
C ASN A 17 8.66 -15.20 13.29
N GLU A 18 9.81 -15.24 12.61
CA GLU A 18 10.56 -16.46 12.27
C GLU A 18 9.84 -17.44 11.32
N GLN A 19 8.65 -17.08 10.84
CA GLN A 19 7.88 -17.90 9.89
C GLN A 19 8.09 -17.36 8.45
N PRO A 20 8.37 -18.23 7.47
CA PRO A 20 8.45 -17.83 6.08
C PRO A 20 7.05 -17.62 5.50
N TYR A 21 6.90 -16.57 4.71
CA TYR A 21 5.71 -16.22 3.97
C TYR A 21 6.04 -16.03 2.49
N HIS A 22 5.04 -16.28 1.67
CA HIS A 22 5.13 -16.11 0.22
C HIS A 22 3.83 -15.48 -0.27
N GLU A 23 3.96 -14.32 -0.89
CA GLU A 23 2.86 -13.53 -1.43
C GLU A 23 3.10 -13.26 -2.92
N ILE A 24 2.04 -13.37 -3.72
CA ILE A 24 1.99 -12.87 -5.09
C ILE A 24 1.08 -11.65 -5.10
N ILE A 25 1.65 -10.50 -5.45
CA ILE A 25 0.99 -9.19 -5.37
C ILE A 25 0.78 -8.64 -6.78
N GLN A 26 -0.49 -8.38 -7.12
CA GLN A 26 -0.86 -7.68 -8.35
C GLN A 26 -1.02 -6.19 -8.03
N LEU A 27 -0.07 -5.36 -8.47
CA LEU A 27 -0.07 -3.93 -8.16
C LEU A 27 -0.81 -3.13 -9.24
N TYR A 28 -1.70 -2.24 -8.79
CA TYR A 28 -2.47 -1.35 -9.64
C TYR A 28 -2.34 0.10 -9.18
N ARG A 29 -2.25 1.01 -10.14
CA ARG A 29 -2.48 2.44 -9.93
C ARG A 29 -3.93 2.75 -10.27
N CYS A 30 -4.60 3.53 -9.43
CA CYS A 30 -6.00 3.90 -9.65
C CYS A 30 -6.38 5.13 -8.84
N ASP A 31 -7.53 5.70 -9.19
CA ASP A 31 -8.13 6.82 -8.48
C ASP A 31 -9.37 6.38 -7.67
N PHE A 32 -9.63 7.09 -6.57
CA PHE A 32 -10.91 6.96 -5.87
C PHE A 32 -12.03 7.53 -6.74
N LEU A 33 -13.13 6.78 -6.84
CA LEU A 33 -14.31 7.23 -7.59
C LEU A 33 -15.02 8.40 -6.86
N ASP A 34 -15.04 8.34 -5.53
CA ASP A 34 -15.58 9.39 -4.69
C ASP A 34 -14.45 10.36 -4.30
N PRO A 35 -14.49 11.63 -4.77
CA PRO A 35 -13.45 12.59 -4.49
C PRO A 35 -13.34 12.98 -3.01
N GLN A 36 -14.33 12.66 -2.17
CA GLN A 36 -14.27 12.94 -0.74
C GLN A 36 -13.12 12.20 -0.03
N PHE A 37 -12.65 11.08 -0.58
CA PHE A 37 -11.51 10.35 0.00
C PHE A 37 -10.23 11.19 0.02
N TYR A 38 -10.03 12.07 -0.96
CA TYR A 38 -8.86 12.96 -1.03
C TYR A 38 -8.93 14.13 -0.03
N GLN A 39 -10.10 14.39 0.57
CA GLN A 39 -10.27 15.46 1.56
C GLN A 39 -10.13 14.97 3.00
N ARG A 40 -10.11 13.65 3.21
CA ARG A 40 -10.01 13.05 4.53
C ARG A 40 -8.54 12.93 4.94
N GLU A 41 -8.22 13.38 6.15
CA GLU A 41 -6.88 13.18 6.72
C GLU A 41 -6.59 11.71 7.01
N GLN A 42 -7.64 10.96 7.40
CA GLN A 42 -7.53 9.55 7.72
C GLN A 42 -8.77 8.76 7.27
N ILE A 43 -8.57 7.49 6.95
CA ILE A 43 -9.62 6.57 6.51
C ILE A 43 -9.58 5.34 7.41
N GLU A 44 -10.66 5.12 8.16
CA GLU A 44 -10.81 3.91 8.96
C GLU A 44 -11.23 2.73 8.07
N PHE A 45 -10.62 1.57 8.30
CA PHE A 45 -10.96 0.34 7.60
C PHE A 45 -10.79 -0.89 8.50
N TYR A 46 -11.40 -2.01 8.11
CA TYR A 46 -11.31 -3.26 8.85
C TYR A 46 -10.53 -4.30 8.06
N GLU A 47 -9.56 -4.91 8.71
CA GLU A 47 -8.90 -6.13 8.25
C GLU A 47 -9.35 -7.29 9.13
N LYS A 48 -10.23 -8.15 8.59
CA LYS A 48 -10.92 -9.21 9.34
C LYS A 48 -11.68 -8.61 10.54
N LYS A 49 -11.15 -8.77 11.75
CA LYS A 49 -11.73 -8.26 13.00
C LYS A 49 -10.98 -7.06 13.59
N ARG A 50 -9.89 -6.62 12.95
CA ARG A 50 -9.04 -5.52 13.43
C ARG A 50 -9.38 -4.25 12.66
N GLN A 51 -9.72 -3.20 13.40
CA GLN A 51 -9.83 -1.85 12.83
C GLN A 51 -8.44 -1.26 12.66
N LYS A 52 -8.24 -0.56 11.55
CA LYS A 52 -6.99 0.12 11.18
C LYS A 52 -7.31 1.50 10.63
N ILE A 53 -6.27 2.33 10.55
CA ILE A 53 -6.32 3.68 10.00
C ILE A 53 -5.36 3.73 8.81
N ALA A 54 -5.85 4.18 7.66
CA ALA A 54 -5.05 4.54 6.50
C ALA A 54 -4.83 6.06 6.49
N LEU A 55 -3.62 6.47 6.10
CA LEU A 55 -3.18 7.87 6.06
C LEU A 55 -2.62 8.19 4.68
N TRP A 56 -2.80 9.43 4.25
CA TRP A 56 -2.02 10.00 3.15
C TRP A 56 -0.61 10.31 3.66
N VAL A 57 0.41 9.90 2.92
CA VAL A 57 1.81 10.08 3.30
C VAL A 57 2.58 10.78 2.19
N ASP A 58 3.62 11.53 2.57
CA ASP A 58 4.52 12.16 1.60
C ASP A 58 5.42 11.08 0.98
N VAL A 59 5.42 10.99 -0.35
CA VAL A 59 6.26 10.06 -1.11
C VAL A 59 7.73 10.21 -0.77
N ASN A 60 8.21 11.42 -0.49
CA ASN A 60 9.62 11.65 -0.13
C ASN A 60 9.98 11.01 1.21
N GLN A 61 9.05 10.90 2.16
CA GLN A 61 9.28 10.21 3.43
C GLN A 61 9.41 8.70 3.22
N CYS A 62 8.70 8.13 2.24
CA CYS A 62 8.87 6.74 1.83
C CYS A 62 10.22 6.51 1.14
N LEU A 63 10.58 7.38 0.18
CA LEU A 63 11.82 7.27 -0.58
C LEU A 63 13.07 7.52 0.28
N SER A 64 12.98 8.36 1.30
CA SER A 64 14.07 8.61 2.26
C SER A 64 14.26 7.49 3.27
N GLY A 65 13.27 6.61 3.44
CA GLY A 65 13.23 5.57 4.47
C GLY A 65 12.76 6.06 5.84
N GLU A 66 12.28 7.30 5.96
CA GLU A 66 11.59 7.78 7.17
C GLU A 66 10.33 6.96 7.46
N LEU A 67 9.60 6.60 6.40
CA LEU A 67 8.50 5.64 6.45
C LEU A 67 8.92 4.32 5.80
N LEU A 68 8.81 3.23 6.56
CA LEU A 68 9.07 1.89 6.05
C LEU A 68 7.94 1.45 5.11
N VAL A 69 8.29 1.18 3.85
CA VAL A 69 7.39 0.58 2.85
C VAL A 69 7.74 -0.89 2.67
N VAL A 70 6.73 -1.76 2.74
CA VAL A 70 6.86 -3.20 2.52
C VAL A 70 5.81 -3.70 1.53
N PRO A 71 6.18 -4.60 0.59
CA PRO A 71 7.55 -4.89 0.14
C PRO A 71 8.31 -3.65 -0.37
N GLN A 72 9.65 -3.66 -0.28
CA GLN A 72 10.50 -2.53 -0.70
C GLN A 72 10.37 -2.25 -2.20
N GLU A 73 10.00 -3.26 -2.99
CA GLU A 73 9.74 -3.17 -4.43
C GLU A 73 8.70 -2.11 -4.78
N PHE A 74 7.77 -1.80 -3.88
CA PHE A 74 6.80 -0.73 -4.09
C PHE A 74 7.43 0.65 -4.26
N LEU A 75 8.61 0.90 -3.70
CA LEU A 75 9.31 2.18 -3.84
C LEU A 75 9.62 2.53 -5.31
N LYS A 76 9.67 1.54 -6.21
CA LYS A 76 9.88 1.76 -7.66
C LYS A 76 8.67 2.36 -8.37
N TYR A 77 7.51 2.40 -7.70
CA TYR A 77 6.22 2.81 -8.27
C TYR A 77 5.59 4.02 -7.54
N LEU A 78 6.31 4.61 -6.59
CA LEU A 78 5.90 5.84 -5.90
C LEU A 78 6.29 7.10 -6.69
#